data_AF-A0A822G182-F1
#
_entry.id   AF-A0A822G182-F1
#
_cell.length_a   1.000
_cell.length_b   1.000
_cell.length_c   1.000
_cell.angle_alpha   90.00
_cell.angle_beta   90.00
_cell.angle_gamma   90.00
#
_symmetry.space_group_name_H-M   'P 1'
#
loop_
_entity.id
_entity.type
_entity.pdbx_description
1 polymer ?
#
loop_
_entity_poly.entity_id
_entity_poly.type
_entity_poly.pdbx_seq_one_letter_code
_entity_poly.pdbx_strand_id
1 'polypeptide(L)'
;MTTDPLGLIAYGFSNLFTFSYTASTGNLAVYENNSLSPSTPFLPYAVDYDGSRGIIAGFLKNNQNSRIKYNATIILFSIDASTANATQIKSWKYPMNGTTWQAGQTNAGADKNDPKFDMSVSINPTATQVLVGIQSMNTVLLFSYTATTLTLVTSIDKGRGIGFGKGVAWLSDTLNSVAILANVYSTSYVWSSSKIYVYDSPLTSTSQPISIFPNNEQPLYSYMSSVFLNIITTPRELVLLAAQGGLFVMLSAPSGYYSSTIGPTVEAVPAFSSQLP
;
A
#
# COMPACT_ATOMS: atom_id res chain seq x y z
N MET A 1 1.30 3.89 9.78
CA MET A 1 2.12 2.84 10.41
C MET A 1 2.05 1.64 9.50
N THR A 2 3.18 1.06 9.12
CA THR A 2 3.24 -0.20 8.37
C THR A 2 3.86 -1.27 9.26
N THR A 3 3.81 -2.52 8.83
CA THR A 3 4.58 -3.61 9.42
C THR A 3 5.50 -4.21 8.36
N ASP A 4 6.67 -4.70 8.77
CA ASP A 4 7.52 -5.52 7.92
C ASP A 4 6.74 -6.76 7.43
N PRO A 5 7.22 -7.43 6.37
CA PRO A 5 6.55 -8.62 5.84
C PRO A 5 6.43 -9.77 6.83
N LEU A 6 7.10 -9.74 7.99
CA LEU A 6 6.96 -10.79 9.02
C LEU A 6 6.01 -10.38 10.14
N GLY A 7 5.49 -9.14 10.14
CA GLY A 7 4.71 -8.57 11.24
C GLY A 7 5.50 -8.42 12.54
N LEU A 8 6.84 -8.54 12.49
CA LEU A 8 7.74 -8.46 13.62
C LEU A 8 8.11 -7.02 13.96
N ILE A 9 8.15 -6.15 12.96
CA ILE A 9 8.55 -4.75 13.12
C ILE A 9 7.48 -3.84 12.56
N ALA A 10 6.94 -2.95 13.38
CA ALA A 10 6.06 -1.86 12.93
C ALA A 10 6.89 -0.60 12.67
N TYR A 11 6.74 0.00 11.49
CA TYR A 11 7.36 1.28 11.17
C TYR A 11 6.32 2.39 11.20
N GLY A 12 6.70 3.55 11.72
CA GLY A 12 5.90 4.75 11.66
C GLY A 12 6.74 5.95 11.30
N PHE A 13 6.07 6.97 10.80
CA PHE A 13 6.72 8.15 10.26
C PHE A 13 5.91 9.40 10.64
N SER A 14 6.64 10.48 10.92
CA SER A 14 6.11 11.82 11.15
C SER A 14 7.07 12.85 10.52
N ASN A 15 6.71 14.13 10.55
CA ASN A 15 7.62 15.17 10.04
C ASN A 15 8.88 15.36 10.91
N LEU A 16 8.85 14.88 12.16
CA LEU A 16 9.93 15.10 13.12
C LEU A 16 10.79 13.86 13.31
N PHE A 17 10.19 12.68 13.21
CA PHE A 17 10.86 11.42 13.47
C PHE A 17 10.25 10.26 12.67
N THR A 18 11.09 9.27 12.40
CA THR A 18 10.71 7.92 11.98
C THR A 18 10.89 7.00 13.17
N PHE A 19 10.09 5.94 13.30
CA PHE A 19 10.31 4.94 14.34
C PHE A 19 10.12 3.53 13.80
N SER A 20 10.78 2.59 14.46
CA SER A 20 10.55 1.16 14.29
C SER A 20 10.29 0.54 15.66
N TYR A 21 9.22 -0.23 15.77
CA TYR A 21 8.84 -0.96 16.95
C TYR A 21 8.95 -2.46 16.69
N THR A 22 9.83 -3.16 17.40
CA THR A 22 10.00 -4.61 17.27
C THR A 22 9.13 -5.32 18.30
N ALA A 23 8.09 -6.01 17.85
CA ALA A 23 7.09 -6.63 18.73
C ALA A 23 7.69 -7.73 19.62
N SER A 24 8.64 -8.51 19.10
CA SER A 24 9.26 -9.64 19.83
C SER A 24 10.12 -9.20 21.01
N THR A 25 10.71 -8.01 20.95
CA THR A 25 11.60 -7.46 21.99
C THR A 25 10.98 -6.28 22.74
N GLY A 26 9.84 -5.76 22.27
CA GLY A 26 9.25 -4.52 22.76
C GLY A 26 10.09 -3.28 22.50
N ASN A 27 11.12 -3.37 21.64
CA ASN A 27 12.07 -2.29 21.43
C ASN A 27 11.49 -1.22 20.48
N LEU A 28 11.53 0.04 20.89
CA LEU A 28 11.19 1.20 20.07
C LEU A 28 12.47 1.97 19.73
N ALA A 29 12.88 1.93 18.46
CA ALA A 29 13.92 2.81 17.94
C ALA A 29 13.28 4.02 17.26
N VAL A 30 13.78 5.22 17.57
CA VAL A 30 13.33 6.49 17.00
C VAL A 30 14.50 7.16 16.31
N TYR A 31 14.27 7.61 15.09
CA TYR A 31 15.24 8.23 14.19
C TYR A 31 14.79 9.65 13.89
N GLU A 32 15.66 10.63 14.07
CA GLU A 32 15.30 12.02 13.77
C GLU A 32 15.25 12.26 12.26
N ASN A 33 14.22 12.98 11.80
CA ASN A 33 14.01 13.28 10.38
C ASN A 33 14.72 14.55 9.93
N ASN A 34 15.90 14.82 10.49
CA ASN A 34 16.67 16.06 10.28
C ASN A 34 17.02 16.34 8.81
N SER A 35 16.99 15.32 7.95
CA SER A 35 17.25 15.44 6.50
C SER A 35 16.18 14.78 5.60
N LEU A 36 15.05 14.39 6.18
CA LEU A 36 13.90 13.83 5.44
C LEU A 36 12.81 14.86 5.15
N SER A 37 12.96 16.08 5.65
CA SER A 37 12.03 17.16 5.36
C SER A 37 12.39 17.79 4.00
N PRO A 38 11.56 17.63 2.95
CA PRO A 38 11.64 18.55 1.82
C PRO A 38 11.48 19.99 2.33
N SER A 39 11.96 20.96 1.54
CA SER A 39 11.89 22.40 1.87
C SER A 39 10.46 22.94 2.07
N THR A 40 9.45 22.09 1.90
CA THR A 40 8.03 22.37 2.10
C THR A 40 7.40 21.32 3.03
N PRO A 41 6.35 21.68 3.78
CA PRO A 41 5.64 20.74 4.63
C PRO A 41 5.18 19.50 3.86
N PHE A 42 5.63 18.34 4.33
CA PHE A 42 5.25 17.02 3.84
C PHE A 42 4.21 16.42 4.79
N LEU A 43 3.24 15.70 4.24
CA LEU A 43 2.20 14.99 4.97
C LEU A 43 2.36 13.51 4.66
N PRO A 44 3.04 12.75 5.51
CA PRO A 44 3.28 11.33 5.27
C PRO A 44 2.02 10.50 5.54
N TYR A 45 1.72 9.57 4.65
CA TYR A 45 0.55 8.69 4.75
C TYR A 45 0.92 7.21 4.84
N ALA A 46 1.98 6.80 4.15
CA ALA A 46 2.49 5.44 4.18
C ALA A 46 4.01 5.42 4.14
N VAL A 47 4.58 4.39 4.76
CA VAL A 47 6.02 4.14 4.79
C VAL A 47 6.24 2.64 4.68
N ASP A 48 7.34 2.21 4.07
CA ASP A 48 7.86 0.84 4.17
C ASP A 48 9.40 0.85 4.16
N TYR A 49 10.03 -0.16 4.76
CA TYR A 49 11.47 -0.23 4.99
C TYR A 49 12.01 -1.66 4.89
N ASP A 50 13.07 -1.85 4.09
CA ASP A 50 13.67 -3.17 3.82
C ASP A 50 14.86 -3.53 4.71
N GLY A 51 15.15 -2.72 5.74
CA GLY A 51 16.35 -2.88 6.58
C GLY A 51 17.54 -2.02 6.14
N SER A 52 17.49 -1.42 4.94
CA SER A 52 18.54 -0.54 4.43
C SER A 52 17.99 0.75 3.82
N ARG A 53 16.91 0.64 3.05
CA ARG A 53 16.21 1.72 2.36
C ARG A 53 14.75 1.67 2.73
N GLY A 54 14.12 2.83 2.66
CA GLY A 54 12.69 2.93 2.81
C GLY A 54 12.06 3.86 1.81
N ILE A 55 10.76 3.71 1.69
CA ILE A 55 9.92 4.50 0.81
C ILE A 55 8.85 5.15 1.69
N ILE A 56 8.68 6.46 1.59
CA ILE A 56 7.57 7.19 2.20
C ILE A 56 6.70 7.76 1.08
N ALA A 57 5.41 7.49 1.14
CA ALA A 57 4.41 8.10 0.28
C ALA A 57 3.59 9.10 1.10
N GLY A 58 3.40 10.29 0.54
CA GLY A 58 2.64 11.35 1.18
C GLY A 58 2.35 12.50 0.24
N PHE A 59 2.02 13.66 0.81
CA PHE A 59 1.68 14.85 0.05
C PHE A 59 2.56 16.05 0.42
N LEU A 60 3.10 16.73 -0.58
CA LEU A 60 3.72 18.03 -0.40
C LEU A 60 2.70 19.15 -0.56
N LYS A 61 2.72 20.12 0.35
CA LYS A 61 1.91 21.32 0.22
C LYS A 61 2.47 22.23 -0.87
N ASN A 62 1.62 22.63 -1.82
CA ASN A 62 1.93 23.65 -2.82
C ASN A 62 1.59 25.06 -2.28
N ASN A 63 2.00 26.09 -3.01
CA ASN A 63 1.70 27.48 -2.69
C ASN A 63 0.20 27.73 -2.50
N GLN A 64 -0.17 28.66 -1.61
CA GLN A 64 -1.57 28.97 -1.30
C GLN A 64 -2.38 29.39 -2.53
N ASN A 65 -1.75 29.97 -3.56
CA ASN A 65 -2.41 30.40 -4.80
C ASN A 65 -2.49 29.30 -5.87
N SER A 66 -1.90 28.13 -5.63
CA SER A 66 -1.99 27.00 -6.56
C SER A 66 -3.42 26.45 -6.61
N ARG A 67 -3.87 26.04 -7.81
CA ARG A 67 -5.12 25.30 -7.97
C ARG A 67 -5.06 23.94 -7.27
N ILE A 68 -3.92 23.25 -7.40
CA ILE A 68 -3.63 21.98 -6.72
C ILE A 68 -2.94 22.31 -5.40
N LYS A 69 -3.61 22.10 -4.26
CA LYS A 69 -3.07 22.45 -2.93
C LYS A 69 -2.00 21.49 -2.41
N TYR A 70 -2.08 20.23 -2.81
CA TYR A 70 -1.16 19.19 -2.35
C TYR A 70 -0.75 18.30 -3.51
N ASN A 71 0.51 17.88 -3.55
CA ASN A 71 1.05 16.99 -4.58
C ASN A 71 1.52 15.65 -4.01
N ALA A 72 0.97 14.54 -4.50
CA ALA A 72 1.41 13.21 -4.11
C ALA A 72 2.90 13.04 -4.45
N THR A 73 3.67 12.65 -3.45
CA THR A 73 5.12 12.60 -3.50
C THR A 73 5.58 11.30 -2.85
N ILE A 74 6.48 10.61 -3.55
CA ILE A 74 7.14 9.40 -3.09
C ILE A 74 8.60 9.74 -2.83
N ILE A 75 9.08 9.41 -1.65
CA ILE A 75 10.43 9.72 -1.18
C ILE A 75 11.15 8.40 -0.89
N LEU A 76 12.26 8.18 -1.58
CA LEU A 76 13.25 7.16 -1.25
C LEU A 76 14.22 7.72 -0.22
N PHE A 77 14.45 6.98 0.85
CA PHE A 77 15.35 7.36 1.93
C PHE A 77 16.21 6.19 2.41
N SER A 78 17.24 6.49 3.18
CA SER A 78 17.98 5.50 3.96
C SER A 78 18.00 5.89 5.43
N ILE A 79 18.14 4.88 6.27
CA ILE A 79 18.46 5.04 7.68
C ILE A 79 19.90 4.59 7.88
N ASP A 80 20.72 5.48 8.42
CA ASP A 80 22.03 5.11 8.95
C ASP A 80 21.86 4.62 10.39
N ALA A 81 21.97 3.31 10.58
CA ALA A 81 21.84 2.68 11.89
C ALA A 81 22.91 3.12 12.91
N SER A 82 24.06 3.62 12.45
CA SER A 82 25.15 4.06 13.33
C SER A 82 24.91 5.45 13.91
N THR A 83 24.23 6.32 13.15
CA THR A 83 23.94 7.70 13.55
C THR A 83 22.47 7.95 13.88
N ALA A 84 21.62 6.93 13.73
CA ALA A 84 20.16 6.99 13.86
C ALA A 84 19.51 8.10 13.00
N ASN A 85 20.15 8.47 11.89
CA ASN A 85 19.69 9.53 11.00
C ASN A 85 19.02 8.95 9.76
N ALA A 86 17.91 9.56 9.38
CA ALA A 86 17.21 9.22 8.16
C ALA A 86 17.43 10.33 7.10
N THR A 87 17.83 9.93 5.89
CA THR A 87 18.26 10.85 4.81
C THR A 87 17.51 10.60 3.52
N GLN A 88 16.94 11.67 2.96
CA GLN A 88 16.32 11.63 1.64
C GLN A 88 17.37 11.40 0.55
N ILE A 89 17.12 10.42 -0.31
CA ILE A 89 17.96 10.08 -1.46
C ILE A 89 17.35 10.68 -2.74
N LYS A 90 16.07 10.39 -2.97
CA LYS A 90 15.35 10.83 -4.16
C LYS A 90 13.89 11.06 -3.85
N SER A 91 13.27 11.99 -4.58
CA SER A 91 11.82 12.15 -4.56
C SER A 91 11.26 12.12 -5.98
N TRP A 92 10.04 11.61 -6.09
CA TRP A 92 9.23 11.63 -7.29
C TRP A 92 7.89 12.26 -6.97
N LYS A 93 7.38 13.10 -7.87
CA LYS A 93 6.09 13.80 -7.71
C LYS A 93 5.12 13.33 -8.77
N TYR A 94 3.88 13.07 -8.38
CA TYR A 94 2.85 12.70 -9.32
C TYR A 94 2.56 13.86 -10.28
N PRO A 95 2.57 13.62 -11.60
CA PRO A 95 2.37 14.67 -12.60
C PRO A 95 0.88 15.02 -12.71
N MET A 96 0.31 15.69 -11.69
CA MET A 96 -1.05 16.21 -11.78
C MET A 96 -1.11 17.34 -12.81
N ASN A 97 -1.95 17.19 -13.83
CA ASN A 97 -2.32 18.28 -14.73
C ASN A 97 -3.66 18.89 -14.28
N GLY A 98 -3.86 20.19 -14.47
CA GLY A 98 -5.07 20.91 -13.99
C GLY A 98 -6.39 20.48 -14.64
N THR A 99 -6.37 19.49 -15.53
CA THR A 99 -7.52 18.88 -16.21
C THR A 99 -7.86 17.48 -15.66
N THR A 100 -6.99 16.88 -14.85
CA THR A 100 -7.31 15.68 -14.08
C THR A 100 -8.46 15.98 -13.12
N TRP A 101 -9.45 15.09 -13.04
CA TRP A 101 -10.60 15.27 -12.14
C TRP A 101 -10.14 15.40 -10.67
N GLN A 102 -8.97 14.83 -10.36
CA GLN A 102 -8.23 14.95 -9.10
C GLN A 102 -7.83 16.39 -8.75
N ALA A 103 -7.63 17.28 -9.73
CA ALA A 103 -7.36 18.70 -9.50
C ALA A 103 -8.57 19.47 -8.91
N GLY A 104 -9.78 18.90 -9.04
CA GLY A 104 -11.02 19.43 -8.47
C GLY A 104 -11.27 18.97 -7.03
N GLN A 105 -10.57 17.93 -6.54
CA GLN A 105 -10.52 17.67 -5.11
C GLN A 105 -9.68 18.79 -4.50
N THR A 106 -10.32 19.74 -3.83
CA THR A 106 -9.60 20.66 -2.96
C THR A 106 -8.90 19.77 -1.92
N ASN A 107 -7.59 19.56 -2.09
CA ASN A 107 -6.82 18.64 -1.26
C ASN A 107 -6.74 19.09 0.23
N ALA A 108 -7.59 20.03 0.67
CA ALA A 108 -7.79 20.47 2.07
C ALA A 108 -8.42 19.40 2.99
N GLY A 109 -8.54 18.15 2.54
CA GLY A 109 -8.74 17.01 3.44
C GLY A 109 -7.45 16.22 3.69
N ALA A 110 -6.37 16.46 2.92
CA ALA A 110 -5.09 15.79 3.11
C ALA A 110 -4.39 16.23 4.41
N ASP A 111 -4.71 17.41 4.94
CA ASP A 111 -4.27 17.88 6.26
C ASP A 111 -5.24 17.49 7.39
N LYS A 112 -6.38 16.87 7.06
CA LYS A 112 -7.39 16.39 8.02
C LYS A 112 -7.38 14.88 8.20
N ASN A 113 -6.41 14.17 7.59
CA ASN A 113 -6.36 12.71 7.53
C ASN A 113 -7.69 12.12 7.02
N ASP A 114 -8.31 12.77 6.02
CA ASP A 114 -9.50 12.22 5.37
C ASP A 114 -9.12 10.91 4.68
N PRO A 115 -9.81 9.77 4.97
CA PRO A 115 -9.46 8.44 4.45
C PRO A 115 -9.35 8.34 2.93
N LYS A 116 -9.89 9.31 2.16
CA LYS A 116 -9.69 9.35 0.71
C LYS A 116 -8.26 9.65 0.28
N PHE A 117 -7.47 10.27 1.16
CA PHE A 117 -6.05 10.56 0.93
C PHE A 117 -5.12 9.46 1.43
N ASP A 118 -5.66 8.34 1.92
CA ASP A 118 -4.85 7.19 2.26
C ASP A 118 -3.93 6.81 1.10
N MET A 119 -2.69 6.50 1.46
CA MET A 119 -1.70 5.90 0.59
C MET A 119 -1.27 4.57 1.20
N SER A 120 -0.69 3.73 0.37
CA SER A 120 -0.08 2.48 0.79
C SER A 120 1.25 2.29 0.09
N VAL A 121 2.19 1.62 0.76
CA VAL A 121 3.52 1.33 0.24
C VAL A 121 3.84 -0.12 0.59
N SER A 122 4.39 -0.87 -0.36
CA SER A 122 4.94 -2.20 -0.11
C SER A 122 6.18 -2.43 -0.96
N ILE A 123 7.33 -2.60 -0.32
CA ILE A 123 8.60 -2.96 -0.92
C ILE A 123 8.61 -4.47 -1.18
N ASN A 124 9.10 -4.89 -2.35
CA ASN A 124 9.27 -6.30 -2.65
C ASN A 124 10.43 -6.84 -1.82
N PRO A 125 10.23 -7.88 -0.98
CA PRO A 125 11.30 -8.41 -0.14
C PRO A 125 12.44 -9.09 -0.92
N THR A 126 12.23 -9.42 -2.19
CA THR A 126 13.19 -10.17 -3.02
C THR A 126 13.74 -9.39 -4.22
N ALA A 127 13.19 -8.19 -4.48
CA ALA A 127 13.58 -7.37 -5.62
C ALA A 127 13.62 -5.89 -5.24
N THR A 128 14.42 -5.10 -5.95
CA THR A 128 14.49 -3.63 -5.72
C THR A 128 13.31 -2.91 -6.38
N GLN A 129 12.10 -3.30 -6.00
CA GLN A 129 10.83 -2.81 -6.51
C GLN A 129 9.92 -2.40 -5.36
N VAL A 130 9.06 -1.41 -5.59
CA VAL A 130 8.09 -0.94 -4.61
C VAL A 130 6.77 -0.60 -5.28
N LEU A 131 5.68 -1.03 -4.65
CA LEU A 131 4.31 -0.62 -4.98
C LEU A 131 3.94 0.57 -4.13
N VAL A 132 3.33 1.58 -4.76
CA VAL A 132 2.77 2.73 -4.07
C VAL A 132 1.33 2.93 -4.54
N GLY A 133 0.38 2.71 -3.67
CA GLY A 133 -1.03 2.99 -3.91
C GLY A 133 -1.40 4.41 -3.49
N ILE A 134 -2.13 5.12 -4.35
CA ILE A 134 -2.65 6.46 -4.09
C ILE A 134 -4.17 6.45 -4.28
N GLN A 135 -4.90 6.27 -3.19
CA GLN A 135 -6.33 6.00 -3.24
C GLN A 135 -7.13 7.15 -3.88
N SER A 136 -6.79 8.40 -3.55
CA SER A 136 -7.43 9.61 -4.11
C SER A 136 -7.22 9.77 -5.61
N MET A 137 -6.20 9.11 -6.17
CA MET A 137 -5.89 9.13 -7.59
C MET A 137 -6.42 7.91 -8.33
N ASN A 138 -6.87 6.88 -7.60
CA ASN A 138 -7.32 5.60 -8.14
C ASN A 138 -6.19 4.85 -8.88
N THR A 139 -4.97 4.98 -8.36
CA THR A 139 -3.75 4.55 -9.05
C THR A 139 -2.83 3.75 -8.14
N VAL A 140 -2.22 2.72 -8.70
CA VAL A 140 -1.06 2.05 -8.10
C VAL A 140 0.15 2.24 -9.02
N LEU A 141 1.26 2.67 -8.44
CA LEU A 141 2.52 2.90 -9.11
C LEU A 141 3.49 1.77 -8.76
N LEU A 142 4.19 1.24 -9.75
CA LEU A 142 5.33 0.36 -9.56
C LEU A 142 6.60 1.15 -9.82
N PHE A 143 7.47 1.24 -8.82
CA PHE A 143 8.81 1.81 -8.97
C PHE A 143 9.87 0.73 -8.88
N SER A 144 10.99 0.97 -9.55
CA SER A 144 12.28 0.34 -9.26
C SER A 144 13.15 1.35 -8.54
N TYR A 145 13.92 0.90 -7.56
CA TYR A 145 14.86 1.77 -6.83
C TYR A 145 16.26 1.18 -6.78
N THR A 146 17.24 2.03 -6.53
CA THR A 146 18.62 1.65 -6.24
C THR A 146 19.12 2.44 -5.03
N ALA A 147 20.42 2.38 -4.74
CA ALA A 147 21.02 3.23 -3.72
C ALA A 147 20.84 4.74 -3.96
N THR A 148 20.61 5.18 -5.21
CA THR A 148 20.57 6.60 -5.58
C THR A 148 19.41 6.99 -6.49
N THR A 149 18.66 6.02 -7.02
CA THR A 149 17.61 6.27 -8.00
C THR A 149 16.26 5.74 -7.54
N LEU A 150 15.21 6.43 -7.97
CA LEU A 150 13.81 6.00 -7.86
C LEU A 150 13.17 6.26 -9.22
N THR A 151 12.79 5.20 -9.92
CA THR A 151 12.31 5.25 -11.31
C THR A 151 10.94 4.62 -11.38
N LEU A 152 9.97 5.34 -11.93
CA LEU A 152 8.64 4.78 -12.21
C LEU A 152 8.77 3.76 -13.35
N VAL A 153 8.39 2.52 -13.08
CA VAL A 153 8.37 1.42 -14.07
C VAL A 153 7.04 1.42 -14.80
N THR A 154 5.94 1.39 -14.06
CA THR A 154 4.59 1.42 -14.64
C THR A 154 3.56 1.95 -13.63
N SER A 155 2.34 2.14 -14.11
CA SER A 155 1.19 2.51 -13.28
C SER A 155 -0.07 1.82 -13.78
N ILE A 156 -0.89 1.33 -12.85
CA ILE A 156 -2.27 0.93 -13.11
C ILE A 156 -3.18 2.07 -12.65
N ASP A 157 -3.80 2.74 -13.61
CA ASP A 157 -4.77 3.82 -13.38
C ASP A 157 -6.18 3.28 -13.68
N LYS A 158 -7.09 3.39 -12.71
CA LYS A 158 -8.50 2.97 -12.83
C LYS A 158 -9.43 4.11 -13.23
N GLY A 159 -8.89 5.22 -13.72
CA GLY A 159 -9.61 6.34 -14.30
C GLY A 159 -10.33 7.21 -13.27
N ARG A 160 -11.53 7.66 -13.63
CA ARG A 160 -12.33 8.58 -12.81
C ARG A 160 -13.02 7.83 -11.68
N GLY A 161 -12.35 7.72 -10.54
CA GLY A 161 -12.86 7.08 -9.33
C GLY A 161 -11.96 7.35 -8.13
N ILE A 162 -12.32 6.84 -6.96
CA ILE A 162 -11.46 6.81 -5.77
C ILE A 162 -11.61 5.41 -5.22
N GLY A 163 -10.55 4.85 -4.64
CA GLY A 163 -10.65 3.52 -4.06
C GLY A 163 -9.44 2.65 -4.30
N PHE A 164 -8.99 2.59 -5.55
CA PHE A 164 -7.92 1.69 -5.98
C PHE A 164 -6.56 2.14 -5.43
N GLY A 165 -5.78 1.21 -4.89
CA GLY A 165 -4.50 1.51 -4.24
C GLY A 165 -4.62 1.93 -2.78
N LYS A 166 -5.75 1.60 -2.13
CA LYS A 166 -5.91 1.81 -0.69
C LYS A 166 -4.87 1.05 0.13
N GLY A 167 -4.65 -0.19 -0.27
CA GLY A 167 -3.65 -1.10 0.29
C GLY A 167 -2.95 -1.79 -0.87
N VAL A 168 -1.65 -1.98 -0.76
CA VAL A 168 -0.85 -2.73 -1.73
C VAL A 168 0.04 -3.68 -0.96
N ALA A 169 0.23 -4.88 -1.48
CA ALA A 169 1.09 -5.88 -0.89
C ALA A 169 1.73 -6.75 -1.97
N TRP A 170 3.01 -7.07 -1.82
CA TRP A 170 3.63 -8.17 -2.54
C TRP A 170 3.21 -9.50 -1.91
N LEU A 171 2.81 -10.44 -2.74
CA LEU A 171 2.57 -11.81 -2.29
C LEU A 171 3.92 -12.54 -2.28
N SER A 172 4.22 -13.21 -1.18
CA SER A 172 5.40 -14.06 -1.05
C SER A 172 5.14 -15.43 -1.70
N ASP A 173 4.76 -15.41 -2.96
CA ASP A 173 4.64 -16.59 -3.81
C ASP A 173 5.82 -16.67 -4.78
N THR A 174 5.94 -17.80 -5.47
CA THR A 174 6.98 -18.01 -6.49
C THR A 174 6.77 -17.16 -7.74
N LEU A 175 5.63 -16.49 -7.88
CA LEU A 175 5.21 -15.74 -9.06
C LEU A 175 5.40 -14.21 -8.90
N ASN A 176 5.82 -13.77 -7.71
CA ASN A 176 5.91 -12.36 -7.33
C ASN A 176 4.59 -11.61 -7.52
N SER A 177 3.45 -12.26 -7.32
CA SER A 177 2.14 -11.64 -7.56
C SER A 177 1.89 -10.49 -6.56
N VAL A 178 0.92 -9.63 -6.88
CA VAL A 178 0.62 -8.43 -6.09
C VAL A 178 -0.86 -8.36 -5.77
N ALA A 179 -1.18 -7.97 -4.55
CA ALA A 179 -2.54 -7.72 -4.10
C ALA A 179 -2.78 -6.22 -3.93
N ILE A 180 -3.89 -5.74 -4.49
CA ILE A 180 -4.31 -4.35 -4.42
C ILE A 180 -5.71 -4.28 -3.82
N LEU A 181 -5.81 -3.68 -2.63
CA LEU A 181 -7.08 -3.32 -2.02
C LEU A 181 -7.68 -2.10 -2.72
N ALA A 182 -8.94 -2.21 -3.09
CA ALA A 182 -9.76 -1.11 -3.56
C ALA A 182 -11.09 -1.07 -2.83
N ASN A 183 -11.56 0.13 -2.51
CA ASN A 183 -12.89 0.32 -1.94
C ASN A 183 -13.80 1.00 -2.96
N VAL A 184 -15.08 0.68 -2.94
CA VAL A 184 -16.09 1.46 -3.67
C VAL A 184 -16.25 2.81 -2.98
N TYR A 185 -15.81 3.88 -3.64
CA TYR A 185 -16.03 5.24 -3.15
C TYR A 185 -17.44 5.75 -3.46
N SER A 186 -18.04 6.45 -2.50
CA SER A 186 -19.22 7.30 -2.71
C SER A 186 -19.03 8.68 -2.05
N THR A 187 -19.90 9.64 -2.36
CA THR A 187 -19.86 11.03 -1.84
C THR A 187 -19.92 11.12 -0.31
N SER A 188 -20.48 10.10 0.33
CA SER A 188 -20.22 9.75 1.73
C SER A 188 -19.23 8.58 1.68
N TYR A 189 -18.08 8.66 2.35
CA TYR A 189 -17.07 7.61 2.24
C TYR A 189 -17.60 6.30 2.85
N VAL A 190 -18.13 5.39 2.03
CA VAL A 190 -18.69 4.13 2.51
C VAL A 190 -17.75 3.01 2.10
N TRP A 191 -17.04 2.45 3.07
CA TRP A 191 -16.12 1.36 2.83
C TRP A 191 -16.82 0.02 2.46
N SER A 192 -18.14 0.03 2.31
CA SER A 192 -19.04 -1.14 2.37
C SER A 192 -18.89 -2.15 1.23
N SER A 193 -18.04 -1.90 0.25
CA SER A 193 -17.71 -2.87 -0.79
C SER A 193 -16.23 -2.76 -1.14
N SER A 194 -15.40 -3.39 -0.32
CA SER A 194 -13.97 -3.52 -0.54
C SER A 194 -13.70 -4.77 -1.40
N LYS A 195 -12.80 -4.64 -2.37
CA LYS A 195 -12.34 -5.72 -3.25
C LYS A 195 -10.83 -5.75 -3.28
N ILE A 196 -10.28 -6.93 -3.44
CA ILE A 196 -8.85 -7.19 -3.56
C ILE A 196 -8.61 -7.72 -4.94
N TYR A 197 -7.79 -7.01 -5.70
CA TYR A 197 -7.39 -7.38 -7.04
C TYR A 197 -6.01 -8.01 -6.95
N VAL A 198 -5.89 -9.27 -7.38
CA VAL A 198 -4.60 -9.97 -7.47
C VAL A 198 -4.13 -9.89 -8.91
N TYR A 199 -2.86 -9.56 -9.12
CA TYR A 199 -2.21 -9.48 -10.42
C TYR A 199 -0.91 -10.29 -10.41
N ASP A 200 -0.53 -10.81 -11.58
CA ASP A 200 0.81 -11.33 -11.78
C ASP A 200 1.83 -10.20 -11.96
N SER A 201 3.08 -10.48 -11.58
CA SER A 201 4.24 -9.62 -11.84
C SER A 201 5.05 -10.15 -13.02
N PRO A 202 5.67 -9.28 -13.84
CA PRO A 202 5.72 -7.83 -13.71
C PRO A 202 4.40 -7.16 -14.08
N LEU A 203 3.99 -6.18 -13.26
CA LEU A 203 2.87 -5.31 -13.60
C LEU A 203 3.20 -4.50 -14.86
N THR A 204 2.17 -4.29 -15.68
CA THR A 204 2.16 -3.36 -16.81
C THR A 204 0.93 -2.47 -16.71
N SER A 205 0.87 -1.40 -17.50
CA SER A 205 -0.28 -0.49 -17.52
C SER A 205 -1.56 -1.14 -18.07
N THR A 206 -1.44 -2.28 -18.75
CA THR A 206 -2.57 -3.03 -19.33
C THR A 206 -2.87 -4.32 -18.58
N SER A 207 -2.13 -4.63 -17.51
CA SER A 207 -2.34 -5.84 -16.71
C SER A 207 -3.78 -5.93 -16.21
N GLN A 208 -4.36 -7.13 -16.34
CA GLN A 208 -5.67 -7.47 -15.79
C GLN A 208 -5.50 -8.31 -14.52
N PRO A 209 -6.43 -8.18 -13.56
CA PRO A 209 -6.38 -9.01 -12.36
C PRO A 209 -6.61 -10.48 -12.75
N ILE A 210 -5.79 -11.37 -12.19
CA ILE A 210 -5.96 -12.82 -12.32
C ILE A 210 -7.03 -13.35 -11.37
N SER A 211 -7.28 -12.62 -10.29
CA SER A 211 -8.34 -12.93 -9.32
C SER A 211 -8.85 -11.65 -8.67
N ILE A 212 -10.12 -11.67 -8.27
CA ILE A 212 -10.76 -10.61 -7.51
C ILE A 212 -11.46 -11.26 -6.31
N PHE A 213 -11.16 -10.78 -5.11
CA PHE A 213 -11.77 -11.24 -3.87
C PHE A 213 -12.56 -10.11 -3.18
N PRO A 214 -13.72 -10.38 -2.56
CA PRO A 214 -14.45 -11.65 -2.60
C PRO A 214 -15.08 -11.90 -3.98
N ASN A 215 -15.33 -13.18 -4.29
CA ASN A 215 -16.06 -13.64 -5.47
C ASN A 215 -17.03 -14.77 -5.07
N ASN A 216 -17.72 -15.35 -6.05
CA ASN A 216 -18.68 -16.43 -5.83
C ASN A 216 -18.03 -17.74 -5.36
N GLU A 217 -16.75 -17.97 -5.65
CA GLU A 217 -15.98 -19.13 -5.20
C GLU A 217 -15.34 -18.92 -3.82
N GLN A 218 -15.03 -17.68 -3.46
CA GLN A 218 -14.38 -17.27 -2.21
C GLN A 218 -15.22 -16.17 -1.53
N PRO A 219 -16.43 -16.51 -1.02
CA PRO A 219 -17.26 -15.56 -0.30
C PRO A 219 -16.65 -15.22 1.06
N LEU A 220 -17.04 -14.07 1.60
CA LEU A 220 -16.73 -13.73 2.98
C LEU A 220 -17.55 -14.60 3.94
N TYR A 221 -16.94 -14.99 5.05
CA TYR A 221 -17.67 -15.58 6.17
C TYR A 221 -18.71 -14.59 6.70
N SER A 222 -19.84 -15.10 7.22
CA SER A 222 -20.98 -14.28 7.66
C SER A 222 -20.66 -13.25 8.75
N TYR A 223 -19.64 -13.49 9.58
CA TYR A 223 -19.17 -12.55 10.60
C TYR A 223 -18.14 -11.54 10.07
N MET A 224 -17.59 -11.77 8.87
CA MET A 224 -16.66 -10.84 8.24
C MET A 224 -17.41 -9.77 7.46
N SER A 225 -16.94 -8.54 7.57
CA SER A 225 -17.47 -7.45 6.78
C SER A 225 -16.82 -7.35 5.41
N SER A 226 -17.60 -6.88 4.46
CA SER A 226 -17.14 -6.40 3.16
C SER A 226 -16.32 -5.11 3.23
N VAL A 227 -16.16 -4.54 4.43
CA VAL A 227 -15.26 -3.42 4.72
C VAL A 227 -13.90 -3.97 5.16
N PHE A 228 -12.91 -3.91 4.26
CA PHE A 228 -11.53 -4.22 4.60
C PHE A 228 -10.78 -2.94 4.97
N LEU A 229 -10.10 -2.99 6.11
CA LEU A 229 -9.28 -1.91 6.64
C LEU A 229 -7.87 -1.93 6.04
N ASN A 230 -7.26 -3.10 6.01
CA ASN A 230 -5.87 -3.26 5.58
C ASN A 230 -5.58 -4.65 5.04
N ILE A 231 -4.50 -4.75 4.26
CA ILE A 231 -3.88 -5.98 3.82
C ILE A 231 -2.49 -6.06 4.47
N ILE A 232 -2.17 -7.21 5.04
CA ILE A 232 -0.85 -7.54 5.58
C ILE A 232 -0.36 -8.78 4.83
N THR A 233 0.90 -8.79 4.41
CA THR A 233 1.49 -9.96 3.76
C THR A 233 2.50 -10.60 4.70
N THR A 234 2.55 -11.92 4.68
CA THR A 234 3.55 -12.77 5.33
C THR A 234 4.24 -13.63 4.27
N PRO A 235 5.35 -14.33 4.59
CA PRO A 235 6.04 -15.18 3.63
C PRO A 235 5.17 -16.29 3.02
N ARG A 236 4.01 -16.58 3.60
CA ARG A 236 3.11 -17.67 3.16
C ARG A 236 1.66 -17.24 2.99
N GLU A 237 1.28 -16.08 3.50
CA GLU A 237 -0.12 -15.76 3.73
C GLU A 237 -0.38 -14.27 3.50
N LEU A 238 -1.52 -13.96 2.91
CA LEU A 238 -2.08 -12.62 2.85
C LEU A 238 -3.19 -12.52 3.90
N VAL A 239 -3.01 -11.65 4.89
CA VAL A 239 -3.96 -11.43 5.98
C VAL A 239 -4.77 -10.16 5.73
N LEU A 240 -6.08 -10.25 5.81
CA LEU A 240 -6.99 -9.11 5.73
C LEU A 240 -7.54 -8.77 7.09
N LEU A 241 -7.51 -7.48 7.42
CA LEU A 241 -8.20 -6.95 8.60
C LEU A 241 -9.53 -6.32 8.16
N ALA A 242 -10.65 -6.83 8.66
CA ALA A 242 -11.98 -6.25 8.45
C ALA A 242 -12.35 -5.24 9.56
N ALA A 243 -13.31 -4.36 9.30
CA ALA A 243 -13.69 -3.28 10.23
C ALA A 243 -14.15 -3.73 11.63
N GLN A 244 -14.67 -4.94 11.77
CA GLN A 244 -15.14 -5.52 13.04
C GLN A 244 -14.03 -6.29 13.76
N GLY A 245 -12.78 -6.17 13.31
CA GLY A 245 -11.63 -6.90 13.88
C GLY A 245 -11.49 -8.34 13.39
N GLY A 246 -12.32 -8.77 12.42
CA GLY A 246 -12.17 -10.07 11.79
C GLY A 246 -10.88 -10.16 10.98
N LEU A 247 -10.13 -11.24 11.15
CA LEU A 247 -8.96 -11.57 10.34
C LEU A 247 -9.33 -12.66 9.32
N PHE A 248 -8.87 -12.48 8.08
CA PHE A 248 -9.00 -13.48 7.01
C PHE A 248 -7.62 -13.80 6.48
N VAL A 249 -7.28 -15.09 6.42
CA VAL A 249 -5.97 -15.52 5.92
C VAL A 249 -6.18 -16.18 4.56
N MET A 250 -5.60 -15.61 3.52
CA MET A 250 -5.43 -16.22 2.20
C MET A 250 -4.05 -16.87 2.12
N LEU A 251 -4.00 -18.19 2.00
CA LEU A 251 -2.75 -18.93 1.89
C LEU A 251 -2.23 -18.90 0.45
N SER A 252 -0.92 -18.75 0.28
CA SER A 252 -0.29 -18.90 -1.04
C SER A 252 -0.61 -20.29 -1.64
N ALA A 253 -0.93 -20.32 -2.93
CA ALA A 253 -1.22 -21.56 -3.66
C ALA A 253 -0.22 -21.77 -4.81
N PRO A 254 0.13 -23.03 -5.14
CA PRO A 254 0.93 -23.32 -6.33
C PRO A 254 0.25 -22.86 -7.62
N SER A 255 1.04 -22.68 -8.69
CA SER A 255 0.52 -22.35 -10.02
C SER A 255 -0.56 -23.36 -10.46
N GLY A 256 -1.70 -22.84 -10.93
CA GLY A 256 -2.88 -23.63 -11.31
C GLY A 256 -3.87 -23.93 -10.17
N TYR A 257 -3.60 -23.47 -8.95
CA TYR A 257 -4.47 -23.65 -7.78
C TYR A 257 -4.85 -22.29 -7.18
N TYR A 258 -6.04 -22.20 -6.57
CA TYR A 258 -6.46 -21.01 -5.83
C TYR A 258 -5.99 -21.07 -4.38
N SER A 259 -5.74 -19.89 -3.79
CA SER A 259 -5.42 -19.71 -2.36
C SER A 259 -6.47 -20.36 -1.46
N SER A 260 -6.10 -21.34 -0.62
CA SER A 260 -6.98 -21.82 0.46
C SER A 260 -7.14 -20.74 1.53
N THR A 261 -8.33 -20.65 2.13
CA THR A 261 -8.63 -19.60 3.11
C THR A 261 -8.88 -20.20 4.49
N ILE A 262 -8.39 -19.53 5.54
CA ILE A 262 -8.61 -19.91 6.93
C ILE A 262 -9.31 -18.75 7.64
N GLY A 263 -10.48 -19.02 8.22
CA GLY A 263 -11.16 -18.13 9.16
C GLY A 263 -10.77 -18.39 10.63
N PRO A 264 -11.05 -17.45 11.56
CA PRO A 264 -10.80 -17.57 13.01
C PRO A 264 -11.33 -18.84 13.71
N THR A 265 -12.30 -19.54 13.13
CA THR A 265 -12.75 -20.86 13.58
C THR A 265 -12.47 -21.85 12.45
N VAL A 266 -11.37 -22.59 12.58
CA VAL A 266 -10.68 -23.32 11.50
C VAL A 266 -11.58 -24.34 10.79
N GLU A 267 -11.82 -24.11 9.51
CA GLU A 267 -11.74 -25.13 8.47
C GLU A 267 -10.98 -24.50 7.29
N ALA A 268 -9.86 -25.11 6.90
CA ALA A 268 -9.20 -24.77 5.66
C ALA A 268 -10.12 -25.22 4.53
N VAL A 269 -10.84 -24.30 3.91
CA VAL A 269 -11.66 -24.63 2.74
C VAL A 269 -10.71 -24.76 1.56
N PRO A 270 -10.56 -25.94 0.94
CA PRO A 270 -9.77 -26.08 -0.28
C PRO A 270 -10.43 -25.22 -1.35
N ALA A 271 -9.69 -24.29 -1.93
CA ALA A 271 -10.17 -23.57 -3.11
C ALA A 271 -10.02 -24.52 -4.31
N PHE A 272 -11.15 -24.97 -4.86
CA PHE A 272 -11.22 -25.92 -5.97
C PHE A 272 -10.51 -25.39 -7.22
N SER A 273 -9.85 -26.28 -7.98
CA SER A 273 -9.21 -25.92 -9.25
C SER A 273 -10.24 -25.56 -10.32
N SER A 274 -10.02 -24.47 -11.06
CA SER A 274 -10.53 -24.38 -12.42
C SER A 274 -9.45 -24.90 -13.37
N GLN A 275 -9.38 -26.22 -13.53
CA GLN A 275 -9.10 -26.68 -14.89
C GLN A 275 -10.32 -26.26 -15.70
N LEU A 276 -10.21 -25.17 -16.46
CA LEU A 276 -11.05 -25.01 -17.62
C LEU A 276 -10.25 -25.51 -18.84
N PRO A 277 -10.92 -26.24 -19.75
CA PRO A 277 -10.31 -26.95 -20.88
C PRO A 277 -9.60 -26.05 -21.89
#